data_AF-A0A1F6P0N3-F1
#
_entry.id   AF-A0A1F6P0N3-F1
#
_cell.length_a   1.000
_cell.length_b   1.000
_cell.length_c   1.000
_cell.angle_alpha   90.00
_cell.angle_beta   90.00
_cell.angle_gamma   90.00
#
_symmetry.space_group_name_H-M   'P 1'
#
loop_
_entity.id
_entity.type
_entity.pdbx_description
1 polymer ?
#
loop_
_entity_poly.entity_id
_entity_poly.type
_entity_poly.pdbx_seq_one_letter_code
_entity_poly.pdbx_strand_id
1 'polypeptide(L)'
;MSKKIIMSIIFSSLAGLVLLFLLIYKFLPVNNITEPQVSISNFKECVDAGNPVMESYPRQCRANNQTFVEDVTLPEEPLIGGDTDEGGCLIGAGYSWCEIKQKCLRVWEEPCEEGTHTSLIRVSSPVENQEITSPLTIEGEAVGNWFFEASFPVVLVNWDGLIIAQGIATAQSDWMTTDFVPFEAVLEFEADTQVSNRGALILKKDNPSGLPQYDDALEIPVLFK
;
A
#
# COMPACT_ATOMS: atom_id res chain seq x y z
N MET A 1 68.87 62.36 -65.08
CA MET A 1 69.15 61.29 -64.09
C MET A 1 68.98 59.96 -64.79
N SER A 2 70.04 59.15 -64.92
CA SER A 2 70.08 57.99 -65.84
C SER A 2 69.03 56.93 -65.44
N LYS A 3 68.21 56.48 -66.40
CA LYS A 3 67.19 55.42 -66.21
C LYS A 3 67.76 54.18 -65.50
N LYS A 4 69.07 53.91 -65.64
CA LYS A 4 69.78 52.81 -64.97
C LYS A 4 69.86 52.97 -63.44
N ILE A 5 69.99 54.19 -62.92
CA ILE A 5 70.10 54.46 -61.48
C ILE A 5 68.72 54.32 -60.81
N ILE A 6 67.66 54.80 -61.47
CA ILE A 6 66.28 54.65 -60.99
C ILE A 6 65.86 53.17 -60.97
N MET A 7 66.23 52.40 -61.99
CA MET A 7 65.91 50.97 -62.06
C MET A 7 66.64 50.15 -60.99
N SER A 8 67.89 50.51 -60.64
CA SER A 8 68.65 49.85 -59.56
C SER A 8 68.10 50.18 -58.17
N ILE A 9 67.65 51.41 -57.91
CA ILE A 9 67.04 51.80 -56.63
C ILE A 9 65.69 51.10 -56.43
N ILE A 10 64.89 50.98 -57.50
CA ILE A 10 63.63 50.23 -57.47
C ILE A 10 63.89 48.74 -57.20
N PHE A 11 64.90 48.13 -57.83
CA PHE A 11 65.22 46.72 -57.62
C PHE A 11 65.73 46.42 -56.19
N SER A 12 66.57 47.29 -55.63
CA SER A 12 67.06 47.15 -54.25
C SER A 12 65.94 47.36 -53.21
N SER A 13 65.02 48.30 -53.45
CA SER A 13 63.85 48.55 -52.60
C SER A 13 62.87 47.37 -52.65
N LEU A 14 62.61 46.83 -53.84
CA LEU A 14 61.74 45.66 -54.03
C LEU A 14 62.34 44.41 -53.37
N ALA A 15 63.66 44.19 -53.51
CA ALA A 15 64.36 43.09 -52.86
C ALA A 15 64.32 43.22 -51.32
N GLY A 16 64.48 44.44 -50.78
CA GLY A 16 64.36 44.71 -49.35
C GLY A 16 62.96 44.44 -48.80
N LEU A 17 61.91 44.85 -49.52
CA LEU A 17 60.51 44.57 -49.15
C LEU A 17 60.18 43.07 -49.22
N VAL A 18 60.69 42.35 -50.22
CA VAL A 18 60.51 40.89 -50.33
C VAL A 18 61.23 40.17 -49.18
N LEU A 19 62.45 40.59 -48.82
CA LEU A 19 63.20 40.00 -47.70
C LEU A 19 62.53 40.31 -46.35
N LEU A 20 62.01 41.53 -46.18
CA LEU A 20 61.23 41.90 -45.01
C LEU A 20 59.94 41.08 -44.91
N PHE A 21 59.23 40.89 -46.02
CA PHE A 21 58.01 40.09 -46.06
C PHE A 21 58.28 38.61 -45.76
N LEU A 22 59.37 38.04 -46.28
CA LEU A 22 59.80 36.67 -45.97
C LEU A 22 60.22 36.51 -44.51
N LEU A 23 60.88 37.51 -43.92
CA LEU A 23 61.21 37.52 -42.49
C LEU A 23 59.96 37.65 -41.62
N ILE A 24 58.99 38.50 -42.01
CA ILE A 24 57.70 38.64 -41.33
C ILE A 24 56.90 37.33 -41.43
N TYR A 25 56.87 36.66 -42.59
CA TYR A 25 56.14 35.39 -42.75
C TYR A 25 56.75 34.25 -41.94
N LYS A 26 58.06 34.28 -41.67
CA LYS A 26 58.72 33.36 -40.72
C LYS A 26 58.47 33.71 -39.25
N PHE A 27 58.12 34.96 -38.94
CA PHE A 27 57.84 35.44 -37.59
C PHE A 27 56.35 35.51 -37.25
N LEU A 28 55.45 35.36 -38.22
CA LEU A 28 54.04 35.18 -37.96
C LEU A 28 53.86 33.81 -37.28
N PRO A 29 53.33 33.75 -36.04
CA PRO A 29 52.94 32.49 -35.46
C PRO A 29 51.83 31.93 -36.34
N VAL A 30 52.08 30.77 -36.98
CA VAL A 30 50.98 29.92 -37.42
C VAL A 30 50.26 29.55 -36.13
N ASN A 31 49.15 30.23 -35.86
CA ASN A 31 48.24 29.82 -34.82
C ASN A 31 47.84 28.41 -35.19
N ASN A 32 48.34 27.42 -34.43
CA ASN A 32 47.88 26.06 -34.53
C ASN A 32 46.40 26.10 -34.19
N ILE A 33 45.54 26.15 -35.21
CA ILE A 33 44.13 25.85 -35.07
C ILE A 33 44.14 24.37 -34.69
N THR A 34 44.13 24.10 -33.39
CA THR A 34 43.81 22.77 -32.88
C THR A 34 42.49 22.40 -33.54
N GLU A 35 42.57 21.37 -34.38
CA GLU A 35 41.44 20.72 -35.03
C GLU A 35 40.31 20.58 -33.98
N PRO A 36 39.08 21.00 -34.27
CA PRO A 36 38.00 20.94 -33.30
C PRO A 36 37.80 19.47 -32.94
N GLN A 37 38.28 19.08 -31.75
CA GLN A 37 38.06 17.76 -31.19
C GLN A 37 36.55 17.64 -31.00
N VAL A 38 35.89 16.89 -31.89
CA VAL A 38 34.46 16.61 -31.82
C VAL A 38 34.21 15.96 -30.46
N SER A 39 33.66 16.75 -29.54
CA SER A 39 33.45 16.35 -28.16
C SER A 39 32.23 15.45 -28.10
N ILE A 40 32.45 14.15 -28.29
CA ILE A 40 31.42 13.13 -28.12
C ILE A 40 31.07 13.08 -26.63
N SER A 41 29.84 13.44 -26.29
CA SER A 41 29.36 13.57 -24.91
C SER A 41 28.42 12.43 -24.50
N ASN A 42 27.86 11.70 -25.47
CA ASN A 42 26.85 10.67 -25.23
C ASN A 42 26.93 9.52 -26.24
N PHE A 43 26.25 8.42 -25.91
CA PHE A 43 26.21 7.22 -26.75
C PHE A 43 25.70 7.49 -28.17
N LYS A 44 24.67 8.34 -28.31
CA LYS A 44 24.09 8.68 -29.62
C LYS A 44 25.12 9.36 -30.53
N GLU A 45 25.84 10.35 -30.01
CA GLU A 45 26.92 11.04 -30.74
C GLU A 45 28.07 10.08 -31.10
N CYS A 46 28.39 9.14 -30.22
CA CYS A 46 29.44 8.15 -30.48
C CYS A 46 29.09 7.26 -31.69
N VAL A 47 27.85 6.80 -31.78
CA VAL A 47 27.34 5.97 -32.89
C VAL A 47 27.20 6.78 -34.17
N ASP A 48 26.64 8.00 -34.10
CA ASP A 48 26.47 8.88 -35.26
C ASP A 48 27.82 9.28 -35.88
N ALA A 49 28.89 9.30 -35.08
CA ALA A 49 30.27 9.49 -35.52
C ALA A 49 30.93 8.23 -36.15
N GLY A 50 30.22 7.09 -36.21
CA GLY A 50 30.68 5.86 -36.87
C GLY A 50 31.66 5.01 -36.07
N ASN A 51 31.75 5.22 -34.75
CA ASN A 51 32.65 4.46 -33.88
C ASN A 51 32.14 3.02 -33.65
N PRO A 52 33.02 2.06 -33.30
CA PRO A 52 32.62 0.68 -33.07
C PRO A 52 31.68 0.54 -31.87
N VAL A 53 30.58 -0.17 -32.09
CA VAL A 53 29.59 -0.55 -31.07
C VAL A 53 29.78 -2.01 -30.71
N MET A 54 29.80 -2.32 -29.42
CA MET A 54 29.88 -3.69 -28.91
C MET A 54 28.48 -4.32 -28.87
N GLU A 55 28.40 -5.60 -29.24
CA GLU A 55 27.19 -6.44 -29.23
C GLU A 55 26.83 -6.92 -27.80
N SER A 56 26.81 -6.01 -26.84
CA SER A 56 26.35 -6.26 -25.46
C SER A 56 25.08 -5.47 -25.17
N TYR A 57 24.25 -5.92 -24.24
CA TYR A 57 23.13 -5.13 -23.71
C TYR A 57 23.40 -4.74 -22.25
N PRO A 58 23.35 -3.44 -21.87
CA PRO A 58 23.18 -2.27 -22.73
C PRO A 58 24.31 -2.10 -23.77
N ARG A 59 23.99 -1.48 -24.92
CA ARG A 59 24.98 -1.26 -25.99
C ARG A 59 26.05 -0.29 -25.53
N GLN A 60 27.28 -0.53 -25.98
CA GLN A 60 28.44 0.30 -25.63
C GLN A 60 29.18 0.74 -26.89
N CYS A 61 29.51 2.02 -26.98
CA CYS A 61 30.24 2.61 -28.10
C CYS A 61 31.58 3.20 -27.62
N ARG A 62 32.69 2.91 -28.32
CA ARG A 62 34.04 3.32 -27.90
C ARG A 62 34.62 4.40 -28.83
N ALA A 63 34.93 5.58 -28.29
CA ALA A 63 35.57 6.68 -29.01
C ALA A 63 36.59 7.40 -28.12
N ASN A 64 37.73 7.84 -28.68
CA ASN A 64 38.75 8.64 -27.96
C ASN A 64 39.18 8.07 -26.58
N ASN A 65 39.27 6.73 -26.50
CA ASN A 65 39.58 6.00 -25.27
C ASN A 65 38.54 6.12 -24.14
N GLN A 66 37.35 6.62 -24.44
CA GLN A 66 36.17 6.61 -23.59
C GLN A 66 35.14 5.61 -24.13
N THR A 67 34.35 5.05 -23.23
CA THR A 67 33.24 4.16 -23.56
C THR A 67 31.94 4.84 -23.12
N PHE A 68 31.01 4.99 -24.06
CA PHE A 68 29.68 5.52 -23.82
C PHE A 68 28.71 4.35 -23.79
N VAL A 69 27.87 4.28 -22.75
CA VAL A 69 26.87 3.23 -22.57
C VAL A 69 25.50 3.81 -22.93
N GLU A 70 24.69 3.02 -23.61
CA GLU A 70 23.29 3.36 -23.90
C GLU A 70 22.50 3.50 -22.60
N ASP A 71 21.84 4.65 -22.42
CA ASP A 71 20.93 4.87 -21.30
C ASP A 71 19.61 4.13 -21.59
N VAL A 72 19.52 2.91 -21.10
CA VAL A 72 18.31 2.11 -21.20
C VAL A 72 17.45 2.46 -20.01
N THR A 73 16.53 3.39 -20.20
CA THR A 73 15.39 3.54 -19.30
C THR A 73 14.58 2.26 -19.41
N LEU A 74 14.86 1.28 -18.55
CA LEU A 74 13.94 0.17 -18.35
C LEU A 74 12.63 0.81 -17.92
N PRO A 75 11.49 0.55 -18.60
CA PRO A 75 10.21 0.86 -18.00
C PRO A 75 10.23 0.23 -16.61
N GLU A 76 9.73 0.93 -15.59
CA GLU A 76 9.41 0.28 -14.31
C GLU A 76 8.45 -0.84 -14.65
N GLU A 77 9.00 -2.05 -14.85
CA GLU A 77 8.18 -3.20 -15.09
C GLU A 77 7.30 -3.32 -13.85
N PRO A 78 5.97 -3.38 -14.03
CA PRO A 78 5.10 -3.62 -12.90
C PRO A 78 5.61 -4.88 -12.22
N LEU A 79 6.03 -4.76 -10.96
CA LEU A 79 6.55 -5.88 -10.19
C LEU A 79 5.58 -7.04 -10.32
N ILE A 80 6.00 -8.12 -11.00
CA ILE A 80 5.13 -9.28 -11.24
C ILE A 80 5.08 -10.04 -9.92
N GLY A 81 4.05 -9.74 -9.11
CA GLY A 81 3.82 -10.33 -7.80
C GLY A 81 4.06 -9.35 -6.65
N GLY A 82 3.38 -9.61 -5.53
CA GLY A 82 3.32 -8.71 -4.38
C GLY A 82 1.95 -8.06 -4.18
N ASP A 83 1.01 -8.28 -5.09
CA ASP A 83 -0.37 -7.82 -4.93
C ASP A 83 -0.99 -8.42 -3.67
N THR A 84 -1.48 -7.54 -2.81
CA THR A 84 -2.20 -7.88 -1.59
C THR A 84 -3.66 -7.48 -1.69
N ASP A 85 -4.53 -8.20 -0.98
CA ASP A 85 -5.90 -7.74 -0.72
C ASP A 85 -5.93 -6.62 0.34
N GLU A 86 -7.13 -6.17 0.71
CA GLU A 86 -7.34 -5.12 1.73
C GLU A 86 -6.78 -5.50 3.11
N GLY A 87 -6.72 -6.80 3.41
CA GLY A 87 -6.13 -7.34 4.64
C GLY A 87 -4.63 -7.61 4.56
N GLY A 88 -3.97 -7.21 3.46
CA GLY A 88 -2.53 -7.37 3.28
C GLY A 88 -2.10 -8.79 2.87
N CYS A 89 -3.02 -9.64 2.42
CA CYS A 89 -2.74 -11.02 2.05
C CYS A 89 -2.35 -11.16 0.59
N LEU A 90 -1.27 -11.90 0.32
CA LEU A 90 -0.73 -12.11 -1.02
C LEU A 90 -1.68 -12.93 -1.91
N ILE A 91 -2.40 -12.25 -2.80
CA ILE A 91 -3.41 -12.84 -3.69
C ILE A 91 -2.75 -13.82 -4.67
N GLY A 92 -1.55 -13.50 -5.17
CA GLY A 92 -0.81 -14.37 -6.10
C GLY A 92 -0.37 -15.71 -5.49
N ALA A 93 -0.22 -15.79 -4.17
CA ALA A 93 0.02 -17.04 -3.44
C ALA A 93 -1.28 -17.74 -2.99
N GLY A 94 -2.42 -17.15 -3.40
CA GLY A 94 -3.81 -17.51 -3.11
C GLY A 94 -4.17 -17.46 -1.63
N TYR A 95 -3.54 -16.57 -0.89
CA TYR A 95 -4.03 -16.14 0.41
C TYR A 95 -5.18 -15.15 0.24
N SER A 96 -6.12 -15.20 1.16
CA SER A 96 -7.20 -14.23 1.32
C SER A 96 -7.35 -13.90 2.79
N TRP A 97 -7.61 -12.64 3.10
CA TRP A 97 -7.86 -12.20 4.47
C TRP A 97 -9.12 -12.85 5.03
N CYS A 98 -9.01 -13.37 6.26
CA CYS A 98 -10.12 -13.93 6.99
C CYS A 98 -10.37 -13.12 8.27
N GLU A 99 -11.47 -12.35 8.29
CA GLU A 99 -11.80 -11.44 9.39
C GLU A 99 -12.06 -12.19 10.71
N ILE A 100 -12.79 -13.31 10.65
CA ILE A 100 -13.15 -14.09 11.84
C ILE A 100 -11.90 -14.64 12.55
N LYS A 101 -10.86 -14.97 11.77
CA LYS A 101 -9.63 -15.58 12.27
C LYS A 101 -8.46 -14.60 12.35
N GLN A 102 -8.64 -13.37 11.89
CA GLN A 102 -7.61 -12.31 11.81
C GLN A 102 -6.29 -12.80 11.19
N LYS A 103 -6.37 -13.60 10.13
CA LYS A 103 -5.19 -14.13 9.43
C LYS A 103 -5.42 -14.36 7.95
N CYS A 104 -4.33 -14.29 7.18
CA CYS A 104 -4.28 -14.68 5.79
C CYS A 104 -4.42 -16.20 5.66
N LEU A 105 -5.46 -16.64 4.97
CA LEU A 105 -5.79 -18.06 4.79
C LEU A 105 -5.84 -18.45 3.34
N ARG A 106 -5.48 -19.70 3.10
CA ARG A 106 -5.85 -20.41 1.88
C ARG A 106 -7.16 -21.12 2.17
N VAL A 107 -8.24 -20.65 1.56
CA VAL A 107 -9.60 -21.15 1.81
C VAL A 107 -9.72 -22.67 1.56
N TRP A 108 -8.88 -23.23 0.68
CA TRP A 108 -8.85 -24.67 0.41
C TRP A 108 -8.02 -25.51 1.41
N GLU A 109 -7.16 -24.89 2.22
CA GLU A 109 -6.42 -25.56 3.31
C GLU A 109 -7.21 -25.44 4.62
N GLU A 110 -7.71 -24.23 4.90
CA GLU A 110 -8.53 -23.92 6.06
C GLU A 110 -9.69 -23.01 5.61
N PRO A 111 -10.95 -23.48 5.70
CA PRO A 111 -12.09 -22.66 5.31
C PRO A 111 -12.17 -21.41 6.19
N CYS A 112 -12.42 -20.24 5.58
CA CYS A 112 -12.83 -19.01 6.27
C CYS A 112 -14.37 -19.02 6.48
N GLU A 113 -14.93 -20.19 6.80
CA GLU A 113 -16.36 -20.28 7.10
C GLU A 113 -16.61 -19.96 8.57
N GLU A 114 -17.63 -19.13 8.79
CA GLU A 114 -18.32 -19.01 10.06
C GLU A 114 -18.96 -20.35 10.39
N GLY A 115 -18.58 -20.94 11.51
CA GLY A 115 -19.49 -21.85 12.18
C GLY A 115 -20.75 -21.08 12.58
N THR A 116 -21.75 -21.04 11.71
CA THR A 116 -23.16 -20.80 12.05
C THR A 116 -23.44 -19.64 13.02
N HIS A 117 -22.98 -18.38 12.86
CA HIS A 117 -23.31 -17.25 13.77
C HIS A 117 -23.17 -17.52 15.31
N THR A 118 -22.64 -18.67 15.71
CA THR A 118 -22.68 -19.26 17.06
C THR A 118 -21.26 -19.51 17.56
N SER A 119 -20.26 -19.10 16.77
CA SER A 119 -18.85 -19.37 17.03
C SER A 119 -18.12 -18.27 17.78
N LEU A 120 -18.69 -17.06 17.94
CA LEU A 120 -18.03 -15.96 18.66
C LEU A 120 -18.68 -15.63 20.00
N ILE A 121 -19.96 -15.92 20.15
CA ILE A 121 -20.71 -15.77 21.40
C ILE A 121 -21.70 -16.91 21.55
N ARG A 122 -21.89 -17.36 22.78
CA ARG A 122 -22.82 -18.42 23.18
C ARG A 122 -23.52 -18.00 24.45
N VAL A 123 -24.83 -18.19 24.50
CA VAL A 123 -25.64 -17.92 25.68
C VAL A 123 -26.06 -19.25 26.28
N SER A 124 -25.72 -19.46 27.54
CA SER A 124 -26.15 -20.63 28.32
C SER A 124 -27.53 -20.43 28.93
N SER A 125 -27.89 -19.20 29.28
CA SER A 125 -29.21 -18.82 29.80
C SER A 125 -29.55 -17.38 29.42
N PRO A 126 -30.77 -17.09 28.92
CA PRO A 126 -31.85 -18.03 28.62
C PRO A 126 -31.59 -18.84 27.33
N VAL A 127 -32.19 -20.03 27.23
CA VAL A 127 -32.23 -20.80 25.98
C VAL A 127 -33.33 -20.28 25.05
N GLU A 128 -33.24 -20.61 23.76
CA GLU A 128 -34.23 -20.21 22.77
C GLU A 128 -35.66 -20.62 23.18
N ASN A 129 -36.59 -19.66 23.09
CA ASN A 129 -37.99 -19.75 23.46
C ASN A 129 -38.25 -20.09 24.93
N GLN A 130 -37.26 -19.91 25.81
CA GLN A 130 -37.45 -20.08 27.26
C GLN A 130 -38.44 -19.04 27.80
N GLU A 131 -39.29 -19.48 28.74
CA GLU A 131 -40.10 -18.58 29.56
C GLU A 131 -39.22 -17.86 30.60
N ILE A 132 -39.18 -16.53 30.53
CA ILE A 132 -38.38 -15.65 31.38
C ILE A 132 -39.26 -14.82 32.31
N THR A 133 -38.73 -14.54 33.50
CA THR A 133 -39.32 -13.66 34.52
C THR A 133 -38.30 -12.63 34.97
N SER A 134 -38.78 -11.48 35.44
CA SER A 134 -37.92 -10.45 36.02
C SER A 134 -37.58 -10.76 37.49
N PRO A 135 -36.31 -10.58 37.94
CA PRO A 135 -35.13 -10.23 37.13
C PRO A 135 -34.62 -11.43 36.30
N LEU A 136 -34.14 -11.16 35.09
CA LEU A 136 -33.52 -12.14 34.21
C LEU A 136 -32.00 -12.09 34.34
N THR A 137 -31.40 -13.21 34.74
CA THR A 137 -29.94 -13.42 34.67
C THR A 137 -29.58 -14.02 33.33
N ILE A 138 -28.63 -13.38 32.65
CA ILE A 138 -28.12 -13.76 31.34
C ILE A 138 -26.68 -14.21 31.53
N GLU A 139 -26.40 -15.42 31.08
CA GLU A 139 -25.09 -16.05 31.21
C GLU A 139 -24.66 -16.61 29.87
N GLY A 140 -23.36 -16.59 29.63
CA GLY A 140 -22.78 -17.12 28.42
C GLY A 140 -21.27 -16.97 28.37
N GLU A 141 -20.72 -17.23 27.20
CA GLU A 141 -19.31 -17.06 26.88
C GLU A 141 -19.15 -16.35 25.53
N ALA A 142 -18.20 -15.43 25.43
CA ALA A 142 -17.91 -14.71 24.20
C ALA A 142 -16.39 -14.57 24.01
N VAL A 143 -15.92 -14.47 22.78
CA VAL A 143 -14.50 -14.20 22.50
C VAL A 143 -14.16 -12.72 22.73
N GLY A 144 -12.88 -12.40 22.93
CA GLY A 144 -12.44 -11.04 23.30
C GLY A 144 -12.95 -9.90 22.42
N ASN A 145 -13.12 -10.11 21.12
CA ASN A 145 -13.63 -9.09 20.18
C ASN A 145 -15.09 -8.66 20.43
N TRP A 146 -15.85 -9.41 21.24
CA TRP A 146 -17.19 -9.00 21.65
C TRP A 146 -17.19 -7.91 22.72
N PHE A 147 -16.10 -7.82 23.48
CA PHE A 147 -15.98 -6.90 24.61
C PHE A 147 -15.23 -5.63 24.23
N PHE A 148 -15.68 -4.51 24.79
CA PHE A 148 -14.92 -3.29 24.91
C PHE A 148 -14.96 -2.87 26.39
N GLU A 149 -13.80 -2.55 26.96
CA GLU A 149 -13.69 -2.26 28.40
C GLU A 149 -14.29 -3.37 29.29
N ALA A 150 -14.08 -4.64 28.91
CA ALA A 150 -14.62 -5.83 29.58
C ALA A 150 -16.16 -5.96 29.57
N SER A 151 -16.84 -5.24 28.67
CA SER A 151 -18.30 -5.23 28.66
C SER A 151 -18.90 -5.08 27.25
N PHE A 152 -20.19 -5.40 27.12
CA PHE A 152 -20.96 -5.15 25.90
C PHE A 152 -22.48 -4.97 26.19
N PRO A 153 -23.22 -4.26 25.32
CA PRO A 153 -24.64 -3.96 25.57
C PRO A 153 -25.58 -5.15 25.31
N VAL A 154 -26.58 -5.28 26.18
CA VAL A 154 -27.66 -6.26 26.06
C VAL A 154 -29.02 -5.56 26.11
N VAL A 155 -29.92 -5.96 25.21
CA VAL A 155 -31.22 -5.32 25.00
C VAL A 155 -32.30 -6.38 25.00
N LEU A 156 -33.38 -6.15 25.73
CA LEU A 156 -34.56 -6.98 25.72
C LEU A 156 -35.70 -6.23 25.03
N VAL A 157 -36.27 -6.85 24.00
CA VAL A 157 -37.39 -6.29 23.23
C VAL A 157 -38.63 -7.18 23.34
N ASN A 158 -39.80 -6.56 23.20
CA ASN A 158 -41.07 -7.27 23.09
C ASN A 158 -41.34 -7.71 21.63
N TRP A 159 -42.55 -8.22 21.37
CA TRP A 159 -43.00 -8.69 20.06
C TRP A 159 -43.11 -7.62 18.96
N ASP A 160 -43.20 -6.33 19.33
CA ASP A 160 -43.28 -5.21 18.38
C ASP A 160 -41.92 -4.51 18.17
N GLY A 161 -40.88 -4.98 18.86
CA GLY A 161 -39.53 -4.43 18.82
C GLY A 161 -39.29 -3.26 19.79
N LEU A 162 -40.27 -2.90 20.62
CA LEU A 162 -40.08 -1.95 21.71
C LEU A 162 -39.10 -2.52 22.74
N ILE A 163 -38.10 -1.71 23.06
CA ILE A 163 -37.12 -2.01 24.09
C ILE A 163 -37.79 -1.89 25.46
N ILE A 164 -37.85 -3.01 26.18
CA ILE A 164 -38.46 -3.08 27.52
C ILE A 164 -37.40 -3.07 28.63
N ALA A 165 -36.17 -3.50 28.34
CA ALA A 165 -35.03 -3.37 29.24
C ALA A 165 -33.71 -3.30 28.48
N GLN A 166 -32.71 -2.66 29.10
CA GLN A 166 -31.34 -2.58 28.62
C GLN A 166 -30.38 -2.76 29.79
N GLY A 167 -29.24 -3.37 29.52
CA GLY A 167 -28.19 -3.57 30.50
C GLY A 167 -26.86 -3.84 29.82
N ILE A 168 -25.87 -4.17 30.63
CA ILE A 168 -24.49 -4.40 30.19
C ILE A 168 -24.08 -5.79 30.68
N ALA A 169 -23.58 -6.61 29.77
CA ALA A 169 -22.91 -7.86 30.11
C ALA A 169 -21.45 -7.56 30.46
N THR A 170 -20.99 -8.10 31.58
CA THR A 170 -19.61 -7.91 32.07
C THR A 170 -18.84 -9.22 32.01
N ALA A 171 -17.62 -9.17 31.48
CA ALA A 171 -16.69 -10.31 31.47
C ALA A 171 -16.29 -10.69 32.91
N GLN A 172 -16.23 -11.99 33.17
CA GLN A 172 -15.86 -12.54 34.48
C GLN A 172 -14.36 -12.88 34.60
N SER A 173 -13.61 -12.78 33.50
CA SER A 173 -12.16 -13.02 33.44
C SER A 173 -11.46 -12.05 32.49
N ASP A 174 -10.14 -12.24 32.31
CA ASP A 174 -9.37 -11.47 31.33
C ASP A 174 -9.96 -11.67 29.92
N TRP A 175 -10.35 -10.57 29.28
CA TRP A 175 -11.11 -10.55 28.04
C TRP A 175 -10.23 -10.26 26.81
N MET A 176 -8.98 -9.82 27.00
CA MET A 176 -8.05 -9.55 25.89
C MET A 176 -7.40 -10.84 25.37
N THR A 177 -8.23 -11.85 25.10
CA THR A 177 -7.80 -13.19 24.67
C THR A 177 -8.59 -13.65 23.45
N THR A 178 -8.03 -14.64 22.75
CA THR A 178 -8.71 -15.33 21.63
C THR A 178 -9.64 -16.45 22.10
N ASP A 179 -9.62 -16.75 23.40
CA ASP A 179 -10.42 -17.82 23.99
C ASP A 179 -11.80 -17.32 24.40
N PHE A 180 -12.70 -18.25 24.72
CA PHE A 180 -14.03 -17.93 25.23
C PHE A 180 -13.95 -17.43 26.67
N VAL A 181 -14.58 -16.28 26.91
CA VAL A 181 -14.58 -15.56 28.17
C VAL A 181 -16.01 -15.53 28.71
N PRO A 182 -16.26 -16.06 29.92
CA PRO A 182 -17.59 -16.06 30.50
C PRO A 182 -18.05 -14.63 30.80
N PHE A 183 -19.33 -14.36 30.59
CA PHE A 183 -19.96 -13.08 30.91
C PHE A 183 -21.27 -13.28 31.69
N GLU A 184 -21.66 -12.23 32.41
CA GLU A 184 -22.92 -12.18 33.15
C GLU A 184 -23.59 -10.81 32.98
N ALA A 185 -24.92 -10.80 32.85
CA ALA A 185 -25.75 -9.61 32.89
C ALA A 185 -27.04 -9.89 33.67
N VAL A 186 -27.60 -8.85 34.29
CA VAL A 186 -28.91 -8.93 34.95
C VAL A 186 -29.81 -7.83 34.38
N LEU A 187 -31.01 -8.21 33.94
CA LEU A 187 -32.03 -7.29 33.44
C LEU A 187 -33.27 -7.35 34.32
N GLU A 188 -33.71 -6.18 34.78
CA GLU A 188 -35.03 -5.98 35.37
C GLU A 188 -35.97 -5.43 34.29
N PHE A 189 -37.14 -6.04 34.15
CA PHE A 189 -38.13 -5.62 33.15
C PHE A 189 -39.57 -5.81 33.65
N GLU A 190 -40.49 -5.09 33.01
CA GLU A 190 -41.93 -5.30 33.12
C GLU A 190 -42.46 -5.57 31.71
N ALA A 191 -43.11 -6.72 31.51
CA ALA A 191 -43.66 -7.13 30.22
C ALA A 191 -45.19 -7.16 30.27
N ASP A 192 -45.83 -6.50 29.31
CA ASP A 192 -47.28 -6.62 29.11
C ASP A 192 -47.58 -7.80 28.18
N THR A 193 -48.07 -8.90 28.75
CA THR A 193 -48.38 -10.14 28.03
C THR A 193 -49.81 -10.21 27.49
N GLN A 194 -50.60 -9.12 27.58
CA GLN A 194 -52.01 -9.11 27.16
C GLN A 194 -52.22 -9.39 25.67
N VAL A 195 -51.31 -8.92 24.81
CA VAL A 195 -51.42 -9.06 23.34
C VAL A 195 -50.58 -10.22 22.84
N SER A 196 -49.35 -10.32 23.32
CA SER A 196 -48.39 -11.35 22.95
C SER A 196 -47.36 -11.49 24.06
N ASN A 197 -46.92 -12.72 24.31
CA ASN A 197 -45.88 -13.04 25.27
C ASN A 197 -44.53 -13.27 24.61
N ARG A 198 -44.35 -12.95 23.33
CA ARG A 198 -43.08 -13.13 22.62
C ARG A 198 -42.18 -11.91 22.80
N GLY A 199 -40.87 -12.15 22.83
CA GLY A 199 -39.85 -11.14 22.80
C GLY A 199 -38.53 -11.70 22.27
N ALA A 200 -37.50 -10.87 22.26
CA ALA A 200 -36.16 -11.28 21.90
C ALA A 200 -35.13 -10.62 22.82
N LEU A 201 -34.15 -11.41 23.22
CA LEU A 201 -32.93 -10.95 23.88
C LEU A 201 -31.87 -10.72 22.80
N ILE A 202 -31.33 -9.51 22.74
CA ILE A 202 -30.35 -9.10 21.74
C ILE A 202 -29.06 -8.71 22.44
N LEU A 203 -28.00 -9.48 22.19
CA LEU A 203 -26.64 -9.18 22.64
C LEU A 203 -25.94 -8.50 21.48
N LYS A 204 -25.42 -7.29 21.68
CA LYS A 204 -24.75 -6.53 20.63
C LYS A 204 -23.27 -6.48 20.93
N LYS A 205 -22.45 -6.78 19.93
CA LYS A 205 -21.01 -6.55 19.99
C LYS A 205 -20.77 -5.06 20.19
N ASP A 206 -19.87 -4.70 21.11
CA ASP A 206 -19.53 -3.30 21.29
C ASP A 206 -18.70 -2.81 20.10
N ASN A 207 -19.16 -1.74 19.45
CA ASN A 207 -18.50 -1.13 18.29
C ASN A 207 -18.27 0.37 18.53
N PRO A 208 -17.20 0.74 19.24
CA PRO A 208 -16.87 2.15 19.51
C PRO A 208 -16.66 3.00 18.25
N SER A 209 -16.32 2.37 17.13
CA SER A 209 -16.07 3.08 15.86
C SER A 209 -17.36 3.56 15.19
N GLY A 210 -18.50 2.94 15.51
CA GLY A 210 -19.80 3.22 14.87
C GLY A 210 -19.88 2.87 13.39
N LEU A 211 -18.90 2.13 12.84
CA LEU A 211 -18.90 1.70 11.44
C LEU A 211 -19.71 0.41 11.28
N PRO A 212 -20.74 0.37 10.42
CA PRO A 212 -21.64 -0.78 10.29
C PRO A 212 -20.95 -2.11 9.96
N GLN A 213 -19.79 -2.07 9.30
CA GLN A 213 -19.00 -3.25 8.95
C GLN A 213 -18.45 -4.03 10.16
N TYR A 214 -18.44 -3.42 11.35
CA TYR A 214 -17.97 -4.05 12.58
C TYR A 214 -19.10 -4.37 13.56
N ASP A 215 -20.34 -4.06 13.21
CA ASP A 215 -21.53 -4.39 13.99
C ASP A 215 -21.81 -5.90 13.90
N ASP A 216 -22.09 -6.50 15.04
CA ASP A 216 -22.54 -7.89 15.14
C ASP A 216 -23.55 -8.00 16.29
N ALA A 217 -24.51 -8.92 16.17
CA ALA A 217 -25.53 -9.12 17.18
C ALA A 217 -26.05 -10.56 17.19
N LEU A 218 -26.27 -11.10 18.40
CA LEU A 218 -26.93 -12.36 18.62
C LEU A 218 -28.35 -12.10 19.15
N GLU A 219 -29.35 -12.62 18.44
CA GLU A 219 -30.75 -12.54 18.83
C GLU A 219 -31.24 -13.92 19.31
N ILE A 220 -31.84 -13.95 20.50
CA ILE A 220 -32.39 -15.15 21.11
C ILE A 220 -33.88 -14.91 21.37
N PRO A 221 -34.79 -15.65 20.71
CA PRO A 221 -36.21 -15.53 20.98
C PRO A 221 -36.50 -15.98 22.41
N VAL A 222 -37.35 -15.26 23.14
CA VAL A 222 -37.76 -15.57 24.51
C VAL A 222 -39.27 -15.40 24.67
N LEU A 223 -39.83 -16.01 25.71
CA LEU A 223 -41.24 -15.88 26.06
C LEU A 223 -41.37 -15.23 27.43
N PHE A 224 -42.22 -14.22 27.56
CA PHE A 224 -42.56 -13.61 28.84
C PHE A 224 -43.60 -14.44 29.57
N LYS A 225 -43.45 -14.53 30.89
CA LYS A 225 -44.37 -15.21 31.79
C LYS A 225 -45.23 -14.23 32.58
#